data_AF-A0A090VML5-F1
#
_entry.id   AF-A0A090VML5-F1
#
_cell.length_a   1.000
_cell.length_b   1.000
_cell.length_c   1.000
_cell.angle_alpha   90.00
_cell.angle_beta   90.00
_cell.angle_gamma   90.00
#
_symmetry.space_group_name_H-M   'P 1'
#
loop_
_entity.id
_entity.type
_entity.pdbx_description
1 polymer ?
#
loop_
_entity_poly.entity_id
_entity_poly.type
_entity_poly.pdbx_seq_one_letter_code
_entity_poly.pdbx_strand_id
1 'polypeptide(L)'
;MVTNVNVGQLLPKKWGVQVPFNYAQSEALITPKFDQFYKDLKLQDRIDAANSEAERQEVKEQSEDYTRRQSINLIGVRKNRTTEKTPRFYDVENFTFNYSYNKVEHRDFEIENSVNKTVRAGANYAFNFNPITVEPFKKNDSLFTGKYWKFLKDFNVNLLPTSFAVNTDINRQFNRQKFREIDLTGNNIGIEELFRRNYTFDFQYTINYNITQALQLNFTAANNNIVRNYFLNDDFIAGEQDQRLDVWDGFLDIGDPNRQTQSLGLTYQLPLNKIPTFSL
;
A
#
# COMPACT_ATOMS: atom_id res chain seq x y z
N MET A 1 -20.71 -4.85 -12.27
CA MET A 1 -19.98 -5.93 -12.96
C MET A 1 -18.67 -6.19 -12.24
N VAL A 2 -18.31 -7.46 -12.01
CA VAL A 2 -17.02 -7.87 -11.44
C VAL A 2 -16.43 -8.94 -12.35
N THR A 3 -15.15 -8.85 -12.65
CA THR A 3 -14.38 -9.79 -13.47
C THR A 3 -13.15 -10.21 -12.70
N ASN A 4 -13.01 -11.52 -12.47
CA ASN A 4 -11.85 -12.12 -11.83
C ASN A 4 -11.17 -13.06 -12.81
N VAL A 5 -9.94 -12.75 -13.20
CA VAL A 5 -9.16 -13.57 -14.14
C VAL A 5 -7.76 -13.76 -13.59
N ASN A 6 -7.25 -14.99 -13.59
CA ASN A 6 -5.83 -15.21 -13.34
C ASN A 6 -5.09 -15.18 -14.67
N VAL A 7 -4.55 -14.02 -15.04
CA VAL A 7 -3.85 -13.79 -16.32
C VAL A 7 -2.62 -14.68 -16.43
N GLY A 8 -2.05 -15.15 -15.31
CA GLY A 8 -0.93 -16.10 -15.28
C GLY A 8 -1.24 -17.44 -15.96
N GLN A 9 -2.51 -17.83 -16.07
CA GLN A 9 -2.90 -19.07 -16.76
C GLN A 9 -2.75 -18.99 -18.29
N LEU A 10 -2.64 -17.77 -18.85
CA LEU A 10 -2.38 -17.55 -20.27
C LEU A 10 -0.89 -17.71 -20.62
N LEU A 11 -0.01 -17.73 -19.62
CA LEU A 11 1.43 -17.87 -19.79
C LEU A 11 1.86 -19.35 -19.75
N PRO A 12 3.01 -19.72 -20.33
CA PRO A 12 3.52 -21.07 -20.27
C PRO A 12 3.67 -21.58 -18.82
N LYS A 13 3.12 -22.76 -18.53
CA LYS A 13 3.13 -23.36 -17.17
C LYS A 13 4.53 -23.43 -16.55
N LYS A 14 5.57 -23.61 -17.36
CA LYS A 14 6.98 -23.68 -16.91
C LYS A 14 7.48 -22.39 -16.26
N TRP A 15 6.86 -21.24 -16.57
CA TRP A 15 7.28 -19.95 -16.02
C TRP A 15 6.81 -19.74 -14.57
N GLY A 16 5.77 -20.45 -14.12
CA GLY A 16 5.29 -20.39 -12.73
C GLY A 16 4.72 -19.04 -12.30
N VAL A 17 4.41 -18.14 -13.24
CA VAL A 17 3.95 -16.78 -12.94
C VAL A 17 2.49 -16.78 -12.52
N GLN A 18 2.20 -16.14 -11.39
CA GLN A 18 0.87 -15.94 -10.85
C GLN A 18 0.50 -14.45 -10.99
N VAL A 19 -0.57 -14.16 -11.72
CA VAL A 19 -1.07 -12.79 -11.92
C VAL A 19 -2.57 -12.75 -11.66
N PRO A 20 -3.00 -12.69 -10.39
CA PRO A 20 -4.41 -12.58 -10.03
C PRO A 20 -4.89 -11.18 -10.39
N PHE A 21 -5.80 -11.06 -11.34
CA PHE A 21 -6.38 -9.80 -11.79
C PHE A 21 -7.87 -9.74 -11.43
N ASN A 22 -8.26 -8.67 -10.75
CA ASN A 22 -9.64 -8.35 -10.44
C ASN A 22 -9.97 -6.97 -11.02
N TYR A 23 -11.10 -6.89 -11.72
CA TYR A 23 -11.67 -5.66 -12.22
C TYR A 23 -13.12 -5.56 -11.74
N ALA A 24 -13.53 -4.42 -11.20
CA ALA A 24 -14.93 -4.15 -10.92
C ALA A 24 -15.35 -2.77 -11.41
N GLN A 25 -16.59 -2.69 -11.88
CA GLN A 25 -17.26 -1.44 -12.18
C GLN A 25 -18.70 -1.50 -11.64
N SER A 26 -19.12 -0.45 -10.96
CA SER A 26 -20.48 -0.33 -10.41
C SER A 26 -20.97 1.10 -10.62
N GLU A 27 -22.24 1.24 -10.97
CA GLU A 27 -22.90 2.53 -11.18
C GLU A 27 -24.25 2.51 -10.47
N ALA A 28 -24.57 3.61 -9.80
CA ALA A 28 -25.84 3.85 -9.13
C ALA A 28 -26.36 5.21 -9.60
N LEU A 29 -27.61 5.24 -10.05
CA LEU A 29 -28.32 6.46 -10.42
C LEU A 29 -29.66 6.44 -9.69
N ILE A 30 -29.91 7.46 -8.87
CA ILE A 30 -31.13 7.60 -8.09
C ILE A 30 -31.80 8.90 -8.52
N THR A 31 -32.94 8.78 -9.18
CA THR A 31 -33.79 9.92 -9.54
C THR A 31 -34.89 10.07 -8.47
N PRO A 32 -34.91 11.16 -7.68
CA PRO A 32 -35.91 11.35 -6.64
C PRO A 32 -37.28 11.71 -7.23
N LYS A 33 -38.34 11.49 -6.45
CA LYS A 33 -39.71 11.87 -6.84
C LYS A 33 -39.95 13.38 -6.80
N PHE A 34 -39.33 14.06 -5.85
CA PHE A 34 -39.42 15.50 -5.64
C PHE A 34 -38.09 16.16 -6.02
N ASP A 35 -38.18 17.39 -6.52
CA ASP A 35 -37.02 18.23 -6.84
C ASP A 35 -36.19 18.46 -5.57
N GLN A 36 -34.85 18.34 -5.67
CA GLN A 36 -33.98 18.45 -4.49
C GLN A 36 -33.85 19.88 -3.97
N PHE A 37 -34.02 20.88 -4.85
CA PHE A 37 -34.04 22.29 -4.49
C PHE A 37 -35.43 22.67 -3.95
N TYR A 38 -36.48 22.40 -4.73
CA TYR A 38 -37.89 22.64 -4.37
C TYR A 38 -38.55 21.33 -3.91
N LYS A 39 -38.30 20.97 -2.64
CA LYS A 39 -38.72 19.69 -2.03
C LYS A 39 -40.23 19.45 -1.98
N ASP A 40 -41.03 20.44 -2.36
CA ASP A 40 -42.48 20.43 -2.47
C ASP A 40 -43.01 20.18 -3.89
N LEU A 41 -42.17 20.39 -4.92
CA LEU A 41 -42.52 20.17 -6.33
C LEU A 41 -42.07 18.79 -6.80
N LYS A 42 -42.88 18.13 -7.62
CA LYS A 42 -42.43 16.91 -8.29
C LYS A 42 -41.37 17.28 -9.32
N LEU A 43 -40.31 16.48 -9.39
CA LEU A 43 -39.24 16.67 -10.37
C LEU A 43 -39.77 16.65 -11.81
N GLN A 44 -40.75 15.78 -12.09
CA GLN A 44 -41.35 15.70 -13.42
C GLN A 44 -42.08 17.00 -13.82
N ASP A 45 -42.82 17.62 -12.90
CA ASP A 45 -43.54 18.87 -13.19
C ASP A 45 -42.55 20.01 -13.53
N ARG A 46 -41.37 20.00 -12.89
CA ARG A 46 -40.27 20.94 -13.18
C ARG A 46 -39.62 20.69 -14.55
N ILE A 47 -39.36 19.43 -14.89
CA ILE A 47 -38.82 19.02 -16.20
C ILE A 47 -39.81 19.39 -17.32
N ASP A 48 -41.11 19.19 -17.10
CA ASP A 48 -42.15 19.48 -18.09
C ASP A 48 -42.33 20.99 -18.31
N ALA A 49 -42.10 21.80 -17.26
CA ALA A 49 -42.18 23.25 -17.30
C ALA A 49 -40.94 23.94 -17.90
N ALA A 50 -39.83 23.23 -18.11
CA ALA A 50 -38.60 23.79 -18.67
C ALA A 50 -38.77 24.19 -20.15
N ASN A 51 -38.16 25.31 -20.53
CA ASN A 51 -38.33 25.96 -21.83
C ASN A 51 -37.43 25.36 -22.94
N SER A 52 -36.43 24.54 -22.57
CA SER A 52 -35.49 23.93 -23.50
C SER A 52 -35.03 22.54 -23.04
N GLU A 53 -34.52 21.72 -23.97
CA GLU A 53 -33.95 20.41 -23.64
C GLU A 53 -32.71 20.53 -22.74
N ALA A 54 -31.91 21.59 -22.90
CA ALA A 54 -30.76 21.85 -22.04
C ALA A 54 -31.19 22.09 -20.58
N GLU A 55 -32.20 22.92 -20.37
CA GLU A 55 -32.78 23.20 -19.05
C GLU A 55 -33.41 21.94 -18.43
N ARG A 56 -34.05 21.08 -19.24
CA ARG A 56 -34.58 19.78 -18.79
C ARG A 56 -33.49 18.86 -18.25
N GLN A 57 -32.38 18.73 -18.98
CA GLN A 57 -31.27 17.88 -18.55
C GLN A 57 -30.59 18.46 -17.30
N GLU A 58 -30.44 19.78 -17.24
CA GLU A 58 -29.87 20.45 -16.07
C GLU A 58 -30.72 20.19 -14.80
N VAL A 59 -32.03 20.46 -14.84
CA VAL A 59 -32.94 20.23 -13.71
C VAL A 59 -32.92 18.77 -13.26
N LYS A 60 -32.88 17.84 -14.23
CA LYS A 60 -32.81 16.41 -13.95
C LYS A 60 -31.49 16.02 -13.29
N GLU A 61 -30.35 16.37 -13.90
CA GLU A 61 -29.01 16.04 -13.40
C GLU A 61 -28.74 16.67 -12.03
N GLN A 62 -29.26 17.88 -11.77
CA GLN A 62 -29.17 18.54 -10.48
C GLN A 62 -29.90 17.78 -9.36
N SER A 63 -30.98 17.07 -9.66
CA SER A 63 -31.73 16.32 -8.65
C SER A 63 -31.28 14.86 -8.51
N GLU A 64 -30.54 14.33 -9.47
CA GLU A 64 -30.08 12.94 -9.47
C GLU A 64 -28.84 12.73 -8.59
N ASP A 65 -28.86 11.67 -7.77
CA ASP A 65 -27.63 11.14 -7.15
C ASP A 65 -27.03 10.11 -8.09
N TYR A 66 -25.82 10.39 -8.56
CA TYR A 66 -25.04 9.48 -9.39
C TYR A 66 -23.72 9.13 -8.72
N THR A 67 -23.44 7.83 -8.63
CA THR A 67 -22.16 7.31 -8.15
C THR A 67 -21.62 6.24 -9.07
N ARG A 68 -20.39 6.42 -9.56
CA ARG A 68 -19.63 5.44 -10.34
C ARG A 68 -18.39 5.00 -9.59
N ARG A 69 -18.22 3.69 -9.45
CA ARG A 69 -17.07 3.06 -8.79
C ARG A 69 -16.34 2.16 -9.77
N GLN A 70 -15.03 2.30 -9.85
CA GLN A 70 -14.15 1.46 -10.66
C GLN A 70 -13.01 0.95 -9.80
N SER A 71 -12.65 -0.32 -9.93
CA SER A 71 -11.50 -0.89 -9.26
C SER A 71 -10.71 -1.83 -10.18
N ILE A 72 -9.39 -1.76 -10.05
CA ILE A 72 -8.42 -2.63 -10.74
C ILE A 72 -7.45 -3.11 -9.66
N ASN A 73 -7.32 -4.43 -9.50
CA ASN A 73 -6.48 -5.03 -8.47
C ASN A 73 -5.62 -6.15 -9.05
N LEU A 74 -4.33 -6.11 -8.74
CA LEU A 74 -3.30 -7.09 -9.04
C LEU A 74 -2.61 -7.44 -7.72
N ILE A 75 -3.14 -8.39 -6.97
CA ILE A 75 -2.69 -8.69 -5.60
C ILE A 75 -1.99 -10.03 -5.58
N GLY A 76 -0.76 -10.06 -5.06
CA GLY A 76 0.05 -11.27 -4.98
C GLY A 76 0.65 -11.68 -6.32
N VAL A 77 1.03 -10.71 -7.17
CA VAL A 77 1.74 -10.99 -8.41
C VAL A 77 3.14 -11.48 -8.09
N ARG A 78 3.45 -12.72 -8.45
CA ARG A 78 4.73 -13.34 -8.11
C ARG A 78 5.10 -14.44 -9.09
N LYS A 79 6.38 -14.82 -9.10
CA LYS A 79 6.86 -15.99 -9.80
C LYS A 79 7.04 -17.13 -8.80
N ASN A 80 6.33 -18.23 -8.98
CA ASN A 80 6.53 -19.44 -8.21
C ASN A 80 7.71 -20.22 -8.77
N ARG A 81 8.51 -20.81 -7.89
CA ARG A 81 9.64 -21.66 -8.28
C ARG A 81 9.13 -22.94 -8.94
N THR A 82 9.65 -23.22 -10.14
CA THR A 82 9.28 -24.42 -10.92
C THR A 82 10.42 -25.44 -11.05
N THR A 83 11.57 -25.18 -10.43
CA THR A 83 12.77 -26.04 -10.48
C THR A 83 13.21 -26.44 -9.07
N GLU A 84 13.91 -27.57 -8.96
CA GLU A 84 14.46 -28.07 -7.69
C GLU A 84 15.73 -27.35 -7.23
N LYS A 85 16.16 -26.30 -7.94
CA LYS A 85 17.37 -25.55 -7.58
C LYS A 85 17.19 -24.84 -6.25
N THR A 86 18.22 -24.93 -5.40
CA THR A 86 18.27 -24.24 -4.11
C THR A 86 17.99 -22.74 -4.28
N PRO A 87 17.06 -22.16 -3.51
CA PRO A 87 16.78 -20.73 -3.54
C PRO A 87 18.02 -19.88 -3.29
N ARG A 88 18.20 -18.85 -4.13
CA ARG A 88 19.23 -17.84 -3.97
C ARG A 88 18.60 -16.53 -3.51
N PHE A 89 19.39 -15.71 -2.84
CA PHE A 89 18.96 -14.41 -2.34
C PHE A 89 18.51 -13.47 -3.48
N TYR A 90 19.19 -13.50 -4.62
CA TYR A 90 18.86 -12.67 -5.79
C TYR A 90 17.75 -13.25 -6.69
N ASP A 91 17.12 -14.35 -6.30
CA ASP A 91 16.07 -14.98 -7.10
C ASP A 91 14.80 -14.09 -7.15
N VAL A 92 14.25 -13.93 -8.35
CA VAL A 92 13.02 -13.13 -8.56
C VAL A 92 11.79 -13.74 -7.89
N GLU A 93 11.85 -15.05 -7.57
CA GLU A 93 10.83 -15.77 -6.81
C GLU A 93 10.66 -15.22 -5.36
N ASN A 94 11.61 -14.43 -4.88
CA ASN A 94 11.57 -13.81 -3.55
C ASN A 94 10.72 -12.51 -3.53
N PHE A 95 10.31 -12.01 -4.70
CA PHE A 95 9.51 -10.80 -4.84
C PHE A 95 8.02 -11.09 -5.01
N THR A 96 7.18 -10.30 -4.36
CA THR A 96 5.73 -10.27 -4.54
C THR A 96 5.28 -8.83 -4.75
N PHE A 97 4.62 -8.58 -5.87
CA PHE A 97 4.11 -7.27 -6.24
C PHE A 97 2.61 -7.18 -5.99
N ASN A 98 2.17 -6.02 -5.52
CA ASN A 98 0.78 -5.68 -5.31
C ASN A 98 0.50 -4.34 -5.96
N TYR A 99 -0.63 -4.25 -6.65
CA TYR A 99 -1.12 -3.00 -7.22
C TYR A 99 -2.64 -2.94 -7.09
N SER A 100 -3.16 -1.80 -6.67
CA SER A 100 -4.59 -1.51 -6.68
C SER A 100 -4.83 -0.08 -7.12
N TYR A 101 -5.91 0.09 -7.87
CA TYR A 101 -6.43 1.37 -8.31
C TYR A 101 -7.93 1.38 -8.06
N ASN A 102 -8.41 2.35 -7.31
CA ASN A 102 -9.83 2.55 -7.06
C ASN A 102 -10.20 3.98 -7.42
N LYS A 103 -11.28 4.15 -8.15
CA LYS A 103 -11.84 5.45 -8.53
C LYS A 103 -13.31 5.49 -8.16
N VAL A 104 -13.73 6.56 -7.51
CA VAL A 104 -15.13 6.88 -7.24
C VAL A 104 -15.41 8.25 -7.83
N GLU A 105 -16.42 8.32 -8.66
CA GLU A 105 -16.99 9.56 -9.18
C GLU A 105 -18.39 9.70 -8.60
N HIS A 106 -18.71 10.89 -8.14
CA HIS A 106 -19.98 11.17 -7.49
C HIS A 106 -20.47 12.58 -7.85
N ARG A 107 -21.77 12.71 -8.06
CA ARG A 107 -22.48 13.99 -8.16
C ARG A 107 -23.85 13.83 -7.55
N ASP A 108 -24.35 14.90 -6.96
CA ASP A 108 -25.70 15.00 -6.43
C ASP A 108 -26.17 16.46 -6.49
N PHE A 109 -27.17 16.78 -5.68
CA PHE A 109 -27.71 18.12 -5.58
C PHE A 109 -26.70 19.13 -4.98
N GLU A 110 -25.92 18.72 -3.99
CA GLU A 110 -24.95 19.60 -3.32
C GLU A 110 -23.60 19.63 -4.05
N ILE A 111 -23.22 18.52 -4.67
CA ILE A 111 -21.93 18.29 -5.29
C ILE A 111 -22.10 18.22 -6.81
N GLU A 112 -21.56 19.21 -7.52
CA GLU A 112 -21.51 19.21 -8.98
C GLU A 112 -20.64 18.07 -9.50
N ASN A 113 -19.46 17.87 -8.89
CA ASN A 113 -18.54 16.79 -9.25
C ASN A 113 -17.59 16.48 -8.09
N SER A 114 -17.49 15.21 -7.73
CA SER A 114 -16.47 14.68 -6.82
C SER A 114 -15.76 13.49 -7.44
N VAL A 115 -14.44 13.50 -7.33
CA VAL A 115 -13.55 12.42 -7.80
C VAL A 115 -12.67 12.00 -6.64
N ASN A 116 -12.69 10.72 -6.30
CA ASN A 116 -11.80 10.10 -5.34
C ASN A 116 -10.98 9.00 -6.05
N LYS A 117 -9.66 9.07 -5.96
CA LYS A 117 -8.73 8.09 -6.52
C LYS A 117 -7.84 7.58 -5.41
N THR A 118 -7.74 6.27 -5.27
CA THR A 118 -6.77 5.60 -4.40
C THR A 118 -5.92 4.68 -5.25
N VAL A 119 -4.61 4.92 -5.28
CA VAL A 119 -3.63 4.05 -5.92
C VAL A 119 -2.70 3.50 -4.86
N ARG A 120 -2.54 2.19 -4.82
CA ARG A 120 -1.57 1.52 -3.98
C ARG A 120 -0.68 0.64 -4.83
N ALA A 121 0.63 0.81 -4.74
CA ALA A 121 1.58 -0.05 -5.43
C ALA A 121 2.70 -0.41 -4.47
N GLY A 122 2.94 -1.71 -4.28
CA GLY A 122 3.93 -2.16 -3.33
C GLY A 122 4.65 -3.40 -3.79
N ALA A 123 5.89 -3.54 -3.35
CA ALA A 123 6.70 -4.72 -3.56
C ALA A 123 7.19 -5.24 -2.21
N ASN A 124 7.05 -6.54 -2.01
CA ASN A 124 7.56 -7.25 -0.86
C ASN A 124 8.66 -8.19 -1.34
N TYR A 125 9.80 -8.15 -0.67
CA TYR A 125 10.89 -9.08 -0.81
C TYR A 125 11.00 -9.87 0.48
N ALA A 126 11.10 -11.20 0.42
CA ALA A 126 11.35 -12.02 1.59
C ALA A 126 12.24 -13.22 1.24
N PHE A 127 13.28 -13.43 2.03
CA PHE A 127 14.19 -14.55 1.87
C PHE A 127 14.60 -15.15 3.21
N ASN A 128 14.61 -16.48 3.26
CA ASN A 128 15.13 -17.25 4.40
C ASN A 128 16.44 -17.90 3.98
N PHE A 129 17.50 -17.66 4.73
CA PHE A 129 18.80 -18.23 4.43
C PHE A 129 18.92 -19.63 5.02
N ASN A 130 19.64 -20.50 4.32
CA ASN A 130 20.09 -21.74 4.92
C ASN A 130 21.20 -21.43 5.94
N PRO A 131 21.11 -21.95 7.18
CA PRO A 131 22.07 -21.62 8.22
C PRO A 131 23.46 -22.16 7.87
N ILE A 132 24.47 -21.30 7.97
CA ILE A 132 25.89 -21.68 7.88
C ILE A 132 26.49 -21.50 9.26
N THR A 133 26.45 -22.55 10.07
CA THR A 133 26.95 -22.55 11.44
C THR A 133 28.41 -22.99 11.47
N VAL A 134 29.27 -22.17 12.08
CA VAL A 134 30.66 -22.50 12.37
C VAL A 134 30.81 -22.80 13.86
N GLU A 135 31.40 -23.95 14.18
CA GLU A 135 31.64 -24.44 15.53
C GLU A 135 33.16 -24.59 15.76
N PRO A 136 33.89 -23.48 16.01
CA PRO A 136 35.35 -23.46 15.92
C PRO A 136 36.06 -24.38 16.91
N PHE A 137 35.46 -24.65 18.07
CA PHE A 137 36.09 -25.40 19.15
C PHE A 137 35.59 -26.85 19.29
N LYS A 138 34.56 -27.24 18.54
CA LYS A 138 33.90 -28.55 18.70
C LYS A 138 34.81 -29.74 18.44
N LYS A 139 35.72 -29.62 17.46
CA LYS A 139 36.65 -30.68 17.05
C LYS A 139 38.01 -30.64 17.77
N ASN A 140 38.27 -29.66 18.64
CA ASN A 140 39.56 -29.55 19.31
C ASN A 140 39.49 -30.23 20.68
N ASP A 141 40.14 -31.39 20.80
CA ASP A 141 40.12 -32.21 22.01
C ASP A 141 41.10 -31.74 23.09
N SER A 142 41.99 -30.81 22.76
CA SER A 142 42.98 -30.26 23.69
C SER A 142 42.56 -28.94 24.34
N LEU A 143 41.52 -28.27 23.82
CA LEU A 143 41.01 -26.99 24.35
C LEU A 143 39.70 -27.18 25.14
N PHE A 144 39.54 -26.39 26.21
CA PHE A 144 38.32 -26.33 27.04
C PHE A 144 37.88 -27.67 27.64
N THR A 145 38.84 -28.51 28.06
CA THR A 145 38.60 -29.84 28.64
C THR A 145 38.07 -29.81 30.08
N GLY A 146 38.26 -28.70 30.81
CA GLY A 146 37.77 -28.53 32.18
C GLY A 146 36.24 -28.47 32.26
N LYS A 147 35.64 -29.06 33.31
CA LYS A 147 34.18 -29.18 33.49
C LYS A 147 33.41 -27.85 33.33
N TYR A 148 33.99 -26.74 33.79
CA TYR A 148 33.39 -25.41 33.72
C TYR A 148 33.57 -24.69 32.37
N TRP A 149 34.46 -25.17 31.50
CA TRP A 149 34.78 -24.53 30.22
C TRP A 149 34.07 -25.20 29.03
N LYS A 150 33.31 -26.27 29.28
CA LYS A 150 32.58 -27.02 28.24
C LYS A 150 31.63 -26.16 27.41
N PHE A 151 31.06 -25.10 27.99
CA PHE A 151 30.18 -24.18 27.25
C PHE A 151 30.90 -23.44 26.12
N LEU A 152 32.21 -23.17 26.24
CA LEU A 152 33.01 -22.57 25.18
C LEU A 152 33.29 -23.56 24.04
N LYS A 153 33.35 -24.87 24.33
CA LYS A 153 33.53 -25.90 23.29
C LYS A 153 32.31 -25.99 22.36
N ASP A 154 31.13 -25.68 22.88
CA ASP A 154 29.87 -25.64 22.14
C ASP A 154 29.55 -24.26 21.54
N PHE A 155 30.51 -23.33 21.57
CA PHE A 155 30.36 -22.05 20.92
C PHE A 155 30.13 -22.25 19.43
N ASN A 156 29.08 -21.61 18.93
CA ASN A 156 28.65 -21.68 17.56
C ASN A 156 28.25 -20.29 17.10
N VAL A 157 28.52 -19.99 15.83
CA VAL A 157 28.13 -18.73 15.21
C VAL A 157 27.56 -19.04 13.84
N ASN A 158 26.36 -18.53 13.56
CA ASN A 158 25.82 -18.50 12.22
C ASN A 158 26.42 -17.32 11.47
N LEU A 159 26.90 -17.53 10.25
CA LEU A 159 27.51 -16.47 9.42
C LEU A 159 26.48 -15.63 8.67
N LEU A 160 25.27 -16.14 8.51
CA LEU A 160 24.18 -15.50 7.76
C LEU A 160 22.98 -15.25 8.68
N PRO A 161 22.22 -14.16 8.44
CA PRO A 161 20.95 -13.96 9.11
C PRO A 161 19.98 -15.10 8.78
N THR A 162 19.04 -15.38 9.67
CA THR A 162 17.99 -16.38 9.46
C THR A 162 17.06 -15.96 8.34
N SER A 163 16.63 -14.69 8.34
CA SER A 163 15.77 -14.16 7.28
C SER A 163 15.94 -12.65 7.11
N PHE A 164 15.63 -12.21 5.89
CA PHE A 164 15.60 -10.81 5.49
C PHE A 164 14.31 -10.54 4.73
N ALA A 165 13.58 -9.51 5.13
CA ALA A 165 12.39 -9.05 4.45
C ALA A 165 12.42 -7.54 4.24
N VAL A 166 11.91 -7.09 3.10
CA VAL A 166 11.74 -5.67 2.75
C VAL A 166 10.34 -5.50 2.18
N ASN A 167 9.61 -4.50 2.67
CA ASN A 167 8.31 -4.14 2.15
C ASN A 167 8.35 -2.67 1.74
N THR A 168 7.81 -2.38 0.56
CA THR A 168 7.70 -1.03 0.02
C THR A 168 6.28 -0.80 -0.44
N ASP A 169 5.72 0.38 -0.17
CA ASP A 169 4.34 0.71 -0.49
C ASP A 169 4.22 2.20 -0.86
N ILE A 170 3.83 2.47 -2.10
CA ILE A 170 3.40 3.78 -2.58
C ILE A 170 1.89 3.84 -2.38
N ASN A 171 1.41 4.84 -1.64
CA ASN A 171 -0.01 5.08 -1.41
C ASN A 171 -0.37 6.51 -1.83
N ARG A 172 -1.20 6.63 -2.87
CA ARG A 172 -1.68 7.90 -3.42
C ARG A 172 -3.19 7.99 -3.20
N GLN A 173 -3.61 8.86 -2.30
CA GLN A 173 -5.02 9.22 -2.13
C GLN A 173 -5.25 10.64 -2.65
N PHE A 174 -6.11 10.76 -3.65
CA PHE A 174 -6.48 12.03 -4.26
C PHE A 174 -7.99 12.20 -4.20
N ASN A 175 -8.42 13.36 -3.74
CA ASN A 175 -9.82 13.76 -3.75
C ASN A 175 -9.95 15.17 -4.30
N ARG A 176 -10.92 15.35 -5.19
CA ARG A 176 -11.32 16.62 -5.79
C ARG A 176 -12.82 16.76 -5.64
N GLN A 177 -13.30 17.91 -5.21
CA GLN A 177 -14.72 18.15 -5.01
C GLN A 177 -15.11 19.58 -5.39
N LYS A 178 -16.15 19.72 -6.19
CA LYS A 178 -16.78 20.99 -6.54
C LYS A 178 -18.22 20.98 -6.05
N PHE A 179 -18.59 21.98 -5.26
CA PHE A 179 -19.97 22.19 -4.84
C PHE A 179 -20.77 22.87 -5.94
N ARG A 180 -22.06 22.53 -6.02
CA ARG A 180 -22.97 23.12 -6.98
C ARG A 180 -23.32 24.55 -6.57
N GLU A 181 -23.29 25.45 -7.53
CA GLU A 181 -23.74 26.83 -7.35
C GLU A 181 -25.23 26.92 -7.64
N ILE A 182 -25.98 27.49 -6.69
CA ILE A 182 -27.45 27.46 -6.72
C ILE A 182 -28.06 28.83 -7.07
N ASP A 183 -27.24 29.90 -7.06
CA ASP A 183 -27.67 31.26 -7.37
C ASP A 183 -26.58 32.01 -8.15
N LEU A 184 -26.78 32.20 -9.46
CA LEU A 184 -25.90 32.96 -10.36
C LEU A 184 -26.45 34.36 -10.64
N THR A 185 -27.20 34.97 -9.72
CA THR A 185 -27.63 36.36 -9.84
C THR A 185 -26.51 37.33 -9.43
N GLY A 186 -25.54 37.55 -10.33
CA GLY A 186 -24.50 38.60 -10.22
C GLY A 186 -23.11 38.16 -10.66
N ASN A 187 -22.17 39.12 -10.76
CA ASN A 187 -20.72 38.88 -10.99
C ASN A 187 -20.06 38.21 -9.75
N ASN A 188 -20.58 37.09 -9.28
CA ASN A 188 -20.04 36.36 -8.14
C ASN A 188 -18.89 35.45 -8.56
N ILE A 189 -17.90 35.34 -7.67
CA ILE A 189 -16.79 34.40 -7.78
C ILE A 189 -17.36 33.01 -7.49
N GLY A 190 -17.30 32.10 -8.47
CA GLY A 190 -17.78 30.74 -8.32
C GLY A 190 -17.06 29.97 -7.21
N ILE A 191 -17.67 28.90 -6.70
CA ILE A 191 -17.06 28.07 -5.67
C ILE A 191 -15.90 27.30 -6.31
N GLU A 192 -14.70 27.53 -5.78
CA GLU A 192 -13.49 26.85 -6.26
C GLU A 192 -13.51 25.35 -5.95
N GLU A 193 -12.82 24.58 -6.78
CA GLU A 193 -12.64 23.15 -6.56
C GLU A 193 -11.71 22.90 -5.36
N LEU A 194 -12.15 22.04 -4.44
CA LEU A 194 -11.36 21.64 -3.29
C LEU A 194 -10.53 20.40 -3.61
N PHE A 195 -9.23 20.47 -3.32
CA PHE A 195 -8.29 19.37 -3.52
C PHE A 195 -7.74 18.86 -2.19
N ARG A 196 -7.78 17.55 -2.00
CA ARG A 196 -7.13 16.85 -0.89
C ARG A 196 -6.25 15.74 -1.44
N ARG A 197 -4.96 15.85 -1.16
CA ARG A 197 -3.95 14.84 -1.52
C ARG A 197 -3.30 14.31 -0.24
N ASN A 198 -3.23 12.98 -0.14
CA ASN A 198 -2.51 12.29 0.92
C ASN A 198 -1.65 11.22 0.25
N TYR A 199 -0.40 11.61 -0.04
CA TYR A 199 0.55 10.78 -0.75
C TYR A 199 1.65 10.37 0.21
N THR A 200 1.86 9.06 0.35
CA THR A 200 2.88 8.50 1.24
C THR A 200 3.69 7.43 0.53
N PHE A 201 4.92 7.27 1.00
CA PHE A 201 5.79 6.17 0.64
C PHE A 201 6.26 5.48 1.92
N ASP A 202 5.89 4.22 2.09
CA ASP A 202 6.29 3.40 3.22
C ASP A 202 7.40 2.44 2.81
N PHE A 203 8.45 2.40 3.63
CA PHE A 203 9.57 1.49 3.49
C PHE A 203 9.83 0.79 4.82
N GLN A 204 9.84 -0.54 4.81
CA GLN A 204 10.13 -1.34 5.99
C GLN A 204 11.12 -2.43 5.64
N TYR A 205 12.04 -2.73 6.55
CA TYR A 205 12.83 -3.95 6.48
C TYR A 205 12.94 -4.62 7.85
N THR A 206 13.04 -5.94 7.82
CA THR A 206 13.17 -6.79 8.99
C THR A 206 14.32 -7.77 8.77
N ILE A 207 15.20 -7.85 9.77
CA ILE A 207 16.32 -8.77 9.83
C ILE A 207 16.10 -9.66 11.06
N ASN A 208 15.99 -10.97 10.83
CA ASN A 208 16.03 -11.96 11.90
C ASN A 208 17.38 -12.67 11.84
N TYR A 209 18.13 -12.66 12.94
CA TYR A 209 19.45 -13.26 12.99
C TYR A 209 19.64 -14.07 14.28
N ASN A 210 19.64 -15.38 14.14
CA ASN A 210 20.12 -16.27 15.18
C ASN A 210 21.66 -16.28 15.14
N ILE A 211 22.31 -15.29 15.74
CA ILE A 211 23.77 -15.13 15.74
C ILE A 211 24.44 -16.40 16.28
N THR A 212 23.91 -16.93 17.37
CA THR A 212 24.28 -18.25 17.92
C THR A 212 23.01 -19.02 18.25
N GLN A 213 23.11 -20.29 18.59
CA GLN A 213 21.97 -21.07 19.10
C GLN A 213 21.35 -20.44 20.37
N ALA A 214 22.15 -19.68 21.14
CA ALA A 214 21.70 -19.04 22.36
C ALA A 214 21.35 -17.55 22.18
N LEU A 215 21.78 -16.91 21.09
CA LEU A 215 21.64 -15.47 20.86
C LEU A 215 20.83 -15.20 19.60
N GLN A 216 19.66 -14.61 19.78
CA GLN A 216 18.74 -14.24 18.71
C GLN A 216 18.57 -12.72 18.69
N LEU A 217 18.65 -12.16 17.49
CA LEU A 217 18.44 -10.76 17.21
C LEU A 217 17.27 -10.62 16.23
N ASN A 218 16.31 -9.77 16.57
CA ASN A 218 15.28 -9.29 15.66
C ASN A 218 15.45 -7.79 15.52
N PHE A 219 15.62 -7.31 14.30
CA PHE A 219 15.69 -5.88 14.01
C PHE A 219 14.65 -5.53 12.96
N THR A 220 13.82 -4.53 13.25
CA THR A 220 12.85 -3.99 12.30
C THR A 220 12.98 -2.49 12.27
N ALA A 221 13.08 -1.93 11.07
CA ALA A 221 13.02 -0.49 10.86
C ALA A 221 11.96 -0.17 9.81
N ALA A 222 11.18 0.87 10.08
CA ALA A 222 10.17 1.38 9.16
C ALA A 222 10.32 2.90 9.02
N ASN A 223 10.16 3.37 7.79
CA ASN A 223 10.15 4.78 7.43
C ASN A 223 8.87 5.07 6.64
N ASN A 224 8.12 6.06 7.10
CA ASN A 224 6.95 6.61 6.43
C ASN A 224 7.33 7.99 5.92
N ASN A 225 7.34 8.16 4.62
CA ASN A 225 7.59 9.42 3.96
C ASN A 225 6.27 10.04 3.50
N ILE A 226 6.26 11.37 3.40
CA ILE A 226 5.17 12.14 2.79
C ILE A 226 5.66 12.72 1.47
N VAL A 227 4.82 12.63 0.44
CA VAL A 227 5.13 13.19 -0.88
C VAL A 227 4.27 14.42 -1.09
N ARG A 228 4.92 15.54 -1.44
CA ARG A 228 4.28 16.86 -1.56
C ARG A 228 4.55 17.52 -2.92
N ASN A 229 4.70 16.70 -3.95
CA ASN A 229 5.03 17.10 -5.33
C ASN A 229 3.90 17.84 -6.08
N TYR A 230 2.93 18.39 -5.35
CA TYR A 230 1.71 18.98 -5.91
C TYR A 230 1.49 20.44 -5.50
N PHE A 231 2.40 21.03 -4.73
CA PHE A 231 2.36 22.46 -4.41
C PHE A 231 3.01 23.27 -5.53
N LEU A 232 2.44 24.44 -5.82
CA LEU A 232 3.01 25.35 -6.80
C LEU A 232 4.33 25.94 -6.28
N ASN A 233 5.35 25.94 -7.14
CA ASN A 233 6.69 26.47 -6.83
C ASN A 233 7.33 25.86 -5.56
N ASP A 234 6.91 24.67 -5.15
CA ASP A 234 7.31 24.02 -3.89
C ASP A 234 7.05 24.89 -2.64
N ASP A 235 6.08 25.82 -2.70
CA ASP A 235 5.71 26.69 -1.58
C ASP A 235 4.68 26.01 -0.66
N PHE A 236 5.20 25.32 0.35
CA PHE A 236 4.39 24.65 1.37
C PHE A 236 3.67 25.61 2.33
N ILE A 237 4.05 26.90 2.36
CA ILE A 237 3.45 27.90 3.26
C ILE A 237 2.23 28.52 2.60
N ALA A 238 2.37 28.96 1.35
CA ALA A 238 1.23 29.42 0.55
C ALA A 238 0.20 28.29 0.37
N GLY A 239 0.67 27.05 0.24
CA GLY A 239 -0.20 25.86 0.24
C GLY A 239 -1.05 25.73 -1.01
N GLU A 240 -0.84 26.58 -2.01
CA GLU A 240 -1.51 26.50 -3.30
C GLU A 240 -1.08 25.24 -4.04
N GLN A 241 -2.07 24.47 -4.51
CA GLN A 241 -1.82 23.21 -5.20
C GLN A 241 -2.05 23.34 -6.70
N ASP A 242 -1.23 22.68 -7.51
CA ASP A 242 -1.43 22.62 -8.96
C ASP A 242 -2.62 21.69 -9.26
N GLN A 243 -3.67 22.25 -9.85
CA GLN A 243 -4.90 21.54 -10.18
C GLN A 243 -4.72 20.54 -11.33
N ARG A 244 -3.65 20.68 -12.13
CA ARG A 244 -3.37 19.81 -13.29
C ARG A 244 -2.78 18.47 -12.90
N LEU A 245 -2.24 18.35 -11.69
CA LEU A 245 -1.57 17.14 -11.22
C LEU A 245 -2.56 16.11 -10.68
N ASP A 246 -2.33 14.84 -10.99
CA ASP A 246 -3.12 13.69 -10.61
C ASP A 246 -2.30 12.71 -9.74
N VAL A 247 -2.84 11.53 -9.48
CA VAL A 247 -2.18 10.45 -8.73
C VAL A 247 -0.94 9.85 -9.40
N TRP A 248 -0.75 10.11 -10.70
CA TRP A 248 0.33 9.54 -11.51
C TRP A 248 1.56 10.46 -11.60
N ASP A 249 1.41 11.73 -11.30
CA ASP A 249 2.50 12.69 -11.35
C ASP A 249 3.50 12.40 -10.24
N GLY A 250 4.79 12.27 -10.63
CA GLY A 250 5.84 11.84 -9.73
C GLY A 250 5.53 10.52 -9.01
N PHE A 251 4.91 9.55 -9.68
CA PHE A 251 4.44 8.32 -9.03
C PHE A 251 5.51 7.60 -8.20
N LEU A 252 6.76 7.58 -8.69
CA LEU A 252 7.92 6.95 -8.03
C LEU A 252 8.66 7.89 -7.06
N ASP A 253 8.17 9.10 -6.84
CA ASP A 253 8.72 10.01 -5.85
C ASP A 253 8.54 9.43 -4.44
N ILE A 254 9.66 9.29 -3.74
CA ILE A 254 9.73 8.75 -2.37
C ILE A 254 9.44 9.83 -1.32
N GLY A 255 9.45 11.11 -1.70
CA GLY A 255 9.14 12.24 -0.83
C GLY A 255 10.09 12.42 0.36
N ASP A 256 9.65 13.24 1.30
CA ASP A 256 10.41 13.60 2.49
C ASP A 256 10.09 12.68 3.68
N PRO A 257 11.08 12.33 4.52
CA PRO A 257 10.84 11.56 5.73
C PRO A 257 9.85 12.26 6.67
N ASN A 258 8.81 11.55 7.10
CA ASN A 258 7.80 12.07 8.03
C ASN A 258 7.89 11.37 9.39
N ARG A 259 7.98 10.04 9.42
CA ARG A 259 8.15 9.26 10.66
C ARG A 259 9.06 8.07 10.44
N GLN A 260 9.97 7.85 11.39
CA GLN A 260 10.83 6.68 11.41
C GLN A 260 10.67 5.93 12.74
N THR A 261 10.59 4.60 12.66
CA THR A 261 10.58 3.72 13.85
C THR A 261 11.62 2.63 13.69
N GLN A 262 12.23 2.26 14.82
CA GLN A 262 13.21 1.17 14.88
C GLN A 262 12.92 0.34 16.13
N SER A 263 13.02 -0.98 15.99
CA SER A 263 12.84 -1.93 17.07
C SER A 263 13.96 -2.96 17.00
N LEU A 264 14.65 -3.14 18.13
CA LEU A 264 15.69 -4.13 18.31
C LEU A 264 15.31 -5.04 19.47
N GLY A 265 15.03 -6.31 19.16
CA GLY A 265 14.86 -7.38 20.13
C GLY A 265 16.13 -8.20 20.23
N LEU A 266 16.65 -8.37 21.44
CA LEU A 266 17.75 -9.27 21.73
C LEU A 266 17.28 -10.33 22.74
N THR A 267 17.40 -11.60 22.37
CA THR A 267 17.10 -12.73 23.25
C THR A 267 18.35 -13.55 23.44
N TYR A 268 18.77 -13.72 24.70
CA TYR A 268 19.92 -14.53 25.07
C TYR A 268 19.53 -15.63 26.05
N GLN A 269 19.70 -16.88 25.65
CA GLN A 269 19.50 -18.04 26.49
C GLN A 269 20.78 -18.34 27.26
N LEU A 270 20.77 -18.05 28.56
CA LEU A 270 21.89 -18.36 29.44
C LEU A 270 22.09 -19.89 29.51
N PRO A 271 23.30 -20.41 29.22
CA PRO A 271 23.57 -21.84 29.20
C PRO A 271 23.79 -22.38 30.62
N LEU A 272 22.85 -22.12 31.54
CA LEU A 272 22.94 -22.57 32.94
C LEU A 272 23.04 -24.09 33.06
N ASN A 273 22.37 -24.81 32.15
CA ASN A 273 22.45 -26.27 32.01
C ASN A 273 23.86 -26.79 31.65
N LYS A 274 24.77 -25.93 31.18
CA LYS A 274 26.16 -26.28 30.87
C LYS A 274 27.13 -25.97 32.01
N ILE A 275 26.65 -25.35 33.10
CA ILE A 275 27.44 -25.07 34.29
C ILE A 275 27.18 -26.19 35.31
N PRO A 276 28.19 -27.00 35.68
CA PRO A 276 28.02 -28.17 36.55
C PRO A 276 27.32 -27.90 37.89
N THR A 277 27.42 -26.69 38.42
CA THR A 277 26.81 -26.26 39.68
C THR A 277 25.31 -25.98 39.56
N PHE A 278 24.81 -25.70 38.36
CA PHE A 278 23.41 -25.33 38.08
C PHE A 278 22.68 -26.35 37.20
N SER A 279 23.36 -27.40 36.74
CA SER A 279 22.75 -28.55 36.06
C SER A 279 22.06 -29.45 37.11
N LEU A 280 20.79 -29.18 37.38
CA LEU A 280 19.88 -30.13 38.05
C LEU A 280 19.50 -31.27 37.12
#